data_AF-A0A4V2EJJ1-F1
#
_entry.id   AF-A0A4V2EJJ1-F1
#
_cell.length_a   1.000
_cell.length_b   1.000
_cell.length_c   1.000
_cell.angle_alpha   90.00
_cell.angle_beta   90.00
_cell.angle_gamma   90.00
#
_symmetry.space_group_name_H-M   'P 1'
#
loop_
_entity.id
_entity.type
_entity.pdbx_description
1 polymer ?
#
loop_
_entity_poly.entity_id
_entity_poly.type
_entity_poly.pdbx_seq_one_letter_code
_entity_poly.pdbx_strand_id
1 'polypeptide(L)'
;MANKKIWAYGKDINGDYITGEVHPLRIFYIWEVLKLKRDDIHEFNKITFMSTQKDPNARTEMSSVIKGFFRYIKKPKQSIKEDKDSDSLSHSIAILALAEQKQLNFTCGEVKFTIDVDELRTEDVKIQLTNRDTFDYYYPDLICQFSSPQDLAEKWGGESSFGS
;
A
#
# COMPACT_ATOMS: atom_id res chain seq x y z
N MET A 1 7.84 8.67 15.69
CA MET A 1 6.50 9.16 15.30
C MET A 1 5.78 8.02 14.60
N ALA A 2 4.53 7.72 14.96
CA ALA A 2 3.75 6.63 14.39
C ALA A 2 3.70 6.70 12.85
N ASN A 3 3.80 5.54 12.19
CA ASN A 3 3.75 5.40 10.74
C ASN A 3 2.50 6.12 10.18
N LYS A 4 2.70 7.20 9.43
CA LYS A 4 1.62 8.10 9.00
C LYS A 4 1.05 7.59 7.69
N LYS A 5 -0.17 7.06 7.71
CA LYS A 5 -0.86 6.62 6.49
C LYS A 5 -1.18 7.81 5.60
N ILE A 6 -0.68 7.84 4.36
CA ILE A 6 -0.92 8.94 3.42
C ILE A 6 -1.83 8.56 2.25
N TRP A 7 -2.36 7.34 2.26
CA TRP A 7 -3.33 6.86 1.26
C TRP A 7 -4.43 6.02 1.91
N ALA A 8 -5.54 5.86 1.18
CA ALA A 8 -6.70 5.07 1.59
C ALA A 8 -7.45 4.55 0.35
N TYR A 9 -8.23 3.49 0.51
CA TYR A 9 -9.31 3.20 -0.45
C TYR A 9 -10.53 4.05 -0.15
N GLY A 10 -11.35 4.31 -1.17
CA GLY A 10 -12.62 5.02 -1.02
C GLY A 10 -13.81 4.10 -1.24
N LYS A 11 -14.83 4.24 -0.41
CA LYS A 11 -16.18 3.74 -0.66
C LYS A 11 -17.10 4.90 -1.04
N ASP A 12 -18.01 4.67 -1.97
CA ASP A 12 -19.03 5.63 -2.34
C ASP A 12 -20.19 5.68 -1.32
N ILE A 13 -21.22 6.46 -1.62
CA ILE A 13 -22.43 6.60 -0.79
C ILE A 13 -23.25 5.30 -0.69
N ASN A 14 -23.08 4.38 -1.63
CA ASN A 14 -23.76 3.08 -1.64
C ASN A 14 -22.99 2.05 -0.79
N GLY A 15 -21.76 2.38 -0.39
CA GLY A 15 -20.87 1.51 0.39
C GLY A 15 -19.98 0.62 -0.47
N ASP A 16 -19.98 0.81 -1.79
CA ASP A 16 -19.17 0.08 -2.75
C ASP A 16 -17.80 0.71 -2.91
N TYR A 17 -16.77 -0.11 -3.13
CA TYR A 17 -15.42 0.42 -3.34
C TYR A 17 -15.29 1.07 -4.71
N ILE A 18 -14.71 2.26 -4.72
CA ILE A 18 -14.42 3.00 -5.95
C ILE A 18 -13.27 2.28 -6.67
N THR A 19 -13.46 1.93 -7.94
CA THR A 19 -12.45 1.23 -8.75
C THR A 19 -11.45 2.21 -9.37
N GLY A 20 -10.19 1.78 -9.51
CA GLY A 20 -9.13 2.57 -10.14
C GLY A 20 -8.87 2.14 -11.59
N GLU A 21 -8.13 2.96 -12.34
CA GLU A 21 -7.68 2.61 -13.70
C GLU A 21 -6.42 1.74 -13.71
N VAL A 22 -5.57 1.88 -12.69
CA VAL A 22 -4.29 1.18 -12.57
C VAL A 22 -4.38 0.03 -11.56
N HIS A 23 -5.10 0.25 -10.46
CA HIS A 23 -5.35 -0.74 -9.42
C HIS A 23 -6.82 -1.13 -9.41
N PRO A 24 -7.19 -2.37 -9.04
CA PRO A 24 -8.58 -2.81 -8.97
C PRO A 24 -9.45 -1.87 -8.12
N LEU A 25 -8.85 -1.30 -7.06
CA LEU A 25 -9.46 -0.30 -6.20
C LEU A 25 -8.72 1.03 -6.33
N ARG A 26 -9.48 2.12 -6.34
CA ARG A 26 -8.93 3.47 -6.42
C ARG A 26 -8.24 3.83 -5.12
N ILE A 27 -6.96 4.18 -5.23
CA ILE A 27 -6.16 4.75 -4.16
C ILE A 27 -6.45 6.25 -4.11
N PHE A 28 -6.75 6.76 -2.93
CA PHE A 28 -6.92 8.17 -2.63
C PHE A 28 -5.75 8.67 -1.80
N TYR A 29 -4.96 9.56 -2.38
CA TYR A 29 -3.84 10.16 -1.66
C TYR A 29 -4.31 11.30 -0.76
N ILE A 30 -3.63 11.49 0.37
CA ILE A 30 -4.04 12.48 1.36
C ILE A 30 -4.01 13.90 0.80
N TRP A 31 -3.10 14.25 -0.11
CA TRP A 31 -3.10 15.56 -0.76
C TRP A 31 -4.30 15.74 -1.70
N GLU A 32 -4.70 14.70 -2.43
CA GLU A 32 -5.90 14.74 -3.27
C GLU A 32 -7.14 14.88 -2.41
N VAL A 33 -7.21 14.15 -1.29
CA VAL A 33 -8.32 14.19 -0.36
C VAL A 33 -8.41 15.53 0.37
N LEU A 34 -7.28 16.11 0.79
CA LEU A 34 -7.24 17.45 1.38
C LEU A 34 -7.61 18.52 0.36
N LYS A 35 -7.17 18.38 -0.90
CA LYS A 35 -7.57 19.25 -2.00
C LYS A 35 -9.06 19.12 -2.27
N LEU A 36 -9.59 17.90 -2.36
CA LEU A 36 -11.01 17.61 -2.57
C LEU A 36 -11.85 18.21 -1.42
N LYS A 37 -11.43 18.03 -0.17
CA LYS A 37 -12.11 18.63 0.99
C LYS A 37 -12.18 20.16 0.93
N ARG A 38 -11.14 20.81 0.37
CA ARG A 38 -11.06 22.26 0.25
C ARG A 38 -11.85 22.79 -0.94
N ASP A 39 -11.75 22.11 -2.08
CA ASP A 39 -12.23 22.60 -3.38
C ASP A 39 -13.67 22.09 -3.66
N ASP A 40 -14.03 20.89 -3.19
CA ASP A 40 -15.35 20.27 -3.35
C ASP A 40 -15.72 19.39 -2.14
N ILE A 41 -16.23 20.05 -1.09
CA ILE A 41 -16.63 19.38 0.15
C ILE A 41 -17.82 18.41 -0.05
N HIS A 42 -18.66 18.63 -1.07
CA HIS A 42 -19.81 17.78 -1.34
C HIS A 42 -19.38 16.43 -1.87
N GLU A 43 -18.44 16.41 -2.82
CA GLU A 43 -17.83 15.16 -3.31
C GLU A 43 -17.00 14.49 -2.22
N PHE A 44 -16.27 15.25 -1.40
CA PHE A 44 -15.55 14.67 -0.26
C PHE A 44 -16.48 13.90 0.69
N ASN A 45 -17.65 14.47 1.02
CA ASN A 45 -18.60 13.84 1.96
C ASN A 45 -19.30 12.61 1.39
N LYS A 46 -19.20 12.35 0.09
CA LYS A 46 -19.70 11.13 -0.54
C LYS A 46 -18.76 9.93 -0.39
N ILE A 47 -17.54 10.17 0.10
CA ILE A 47 -16.48 9.15 0.13
C ILE A 47 -16.15 8.77 1.57
N THR A 48 -16.26 7.48 1.86
CA THR A 48 -15.77 6.89 3.12
C THR A 48 -14.39 6.29 2.90
N PHE A 49 -13.39 6.75 3.64
CA PHE A 49 -12.01 6.27 3.47
C PHE A 49 -11.73 5.03 4.32
N MET A 50 -11.10 4.03 3.73
CA MET A 50 -10.81 2.72 4.33
C MET A 50 -9.30 2.40 4.25
N SER A 51 -8.76 1.66 5.22
CA SER A 51 -7.39 1.14 5.14
C SER A 51 -7.19 0.17 3.97
N THR A 52 -5.93 -0.05 3.59
CA THR A 52 -5.58 -0.77 2.36
C THR A 52 -5.17 -2.23 2.58
N GLN A 53 -5.58 -2.85 3.69
CA GLN A 53 -5.34 -4.27 3.94
C GLN A 53 -5.90 -5.17 2.82
N LYS A 54 -5.22 -6.30 2.60
CA LYS A 54 -5.60 -7.28 1.57
C LYS A 54 -6.97 -7.89 1.85
N ASP A 55 -7.20 -8.34 3.09
CA ASP A 55 -8.50 -8.86 3.51
C ASP A 55 -9.53 -7.71 3.61
N PRO A 56 -10.60 -7.71 2.80
CA PRO A 56 -11.64 -6.69 2.88
C PRO A 56 -12.31 -6.59 4.25
N ASN A 57 -12.33 -7.69 5.03
CA ASN A 57 -12.93 -7.72 6.37
C ASN A 57 -12.04 -7.10 7.45
N ALA A 58 -10.73 -7.00 7.20
CA ALA A 58 -9.80 -6.33 8.10
C ALA A 58 -9.79 -4.81 7.92
N ARG A 59 -10.34 -4.31 6.80
CA ARG A 59 -10.36 -2.89 6.45
C ARG A 59 -11.15 -2.07 7.46
N THR A 60 -10.50 -1.02 7.96
CA THR A 60 -11.01 -0.13 8.99
C THR A 60 -11.14 1.28 8.44
N GLU A 61 -12.21 1.96 8.83
CA GLU A 61 -12.48 3.33 8.42
C GLU A 61 -11.44 4.31 8.95
N MET A 62 -11.09 5.27 8.10
CA MET A 62 -10.06 6.27 8.34
C MET A 62 -10.59 7.68 8.06
N SER A 63 -10.00 8.66 8.74
CA SER A 63 -10.30 10.08 8.59
C SER A 63 -9.06 10.86 8.17
N SER A 64 -9.22 11.75 7.20
CA SER A 64 -8.15 12.65 6.76
C SER A 64 -7.87 13.71 7.83
N VAL A 65 -6.62 13.89 8.21
CA VAL A 65 -6.16 14.94 9.13
C VAL A 65 -5.48 16.05 8.34
N ILE A 66 -5.72 17.31 8.73
CA ILE A 66 -5.14 18.52 8.11
C ILE A 66 -3.60 18.46 8.03
N LYS A 67 -2.96 17.72 8.96
CA LYS A 67 -1.52 17.50 9.00
C LYS A 67 -0.98 16.58 7.89
N GLY A 68 -1.79 16.19 6.91
CA GLY A 68 -1.34 15.43 5.75
C GLY A 68 -1.22 13.93 5.99
N PHE A 69 -2.10 13.34 6.81
CA PHE A 69 -2.20 11.88 6.92
C PHE A 69 -3.61 11.42 7.35
N PHE A 70 -3.91 10.14 7.15
CA PHE A 70 -5.11 9.45 7.63
C PHE A 70 -4.92 8.90 9.03
N ARG A 71 -5.99 8.94 9.83
CA ARG A 71 -6.08 8.28 11.14
C ARG A 71 -7.26 7.33 11.16
N TYR A 72 -7.07 6.15 11.74
CA TYR A 72 -8.18 5.25 12.04
C TYR A 72 -9.21 5.93 12.93
N ILE A 73 -10.48 5.81 12.57
CA ILE A 73 -11.60 6.38 13.36
C ILE A 73 -11.83 5.54 14.62
N LYS A 74 -11.65 4.22 14.51
CA LYS A 74 -11.67 3.28 15.63
C LYS A 74 -10.33 2.56 15.71
N LYS A 75 -9.78 2.37 16.90
CA LYS A 75 -8.57 1.57 17.07
C LYS A 75 -8.84 0.16 16.52
N PRO A 76 -8.03 -0.37 15.59
CA PRO A 76 -8.20 -1.75 15.13
C PRO A 76 -8.11 -2.70 16.34
N LYS A 77 -8.91 -3.78 16.33
CA LYS A 77 -8.95 -4.77 17.42
C LYS A 77 -7.62 -5.51 17.60
N GLN A 78 -6.78 -5.52 16.57
CA GLN A 78 -5.39 -5.95 16.68
C GLN A 78 -4.55 -4.72 17.04
N SER A 79 -3.90 -4.80 18.20
CA SER A 79 -2.83 -3.88 18.60
C SER A 79 -1.71 -3.95 17.56
N ILE A 80 -1.78 -3.11 16.53
CA ILE A 80 -0.65 -2.79 15.68
C ILE A 80 0.41 -2.23 16.63
N LYS A 81 1.50 -2.96 16.82
CA LYS A 81 2.65 -2.48 17.59
C LYS A 81 3.00 -1.11 17.03
N GLU A 82 3.12 -0.11 17.91
CA GLU A 82 3.64 1.19 17.53
C GLU A 82 5.10 1.01 17.10
N ASP A 83 5.32 0.75 15.81
CA ASP A 83 6.67 0.68 15.29
C ASP A 83 7.33 2.06 15.43
N LYS A 84 8.48 2.00 16.09
CA LYS A 84 9.32 3.14 16.42
C LYS A 84 10.07 3.58 15.18
N ASP A 85 10.19 4.89 15.09
CA ASP A 85 11.09 5.65 14.23
C ASP A 85 10.87 5.65 12.71
N SER A 86 10.16 6.72 12.31
CA SER A 86 10.72 7.72 11.39
C SER A 86 10.86 7.28 9.93
N ASP A 87 9.77 6.78 9.34
CA ASP A 87 9.62 6.85 7.90
C ASP A 87 9.58 8.33 7.48
N SER A 88 10.67 8.76 6.84
CA SER A 88 10.74 10.07 6.21
C SER A 88 9.65 10.15 5.15
N LEU A 89 8.98 11.30 5.01
CA LEU A 89 7.96 11.51 3.98
C LEU A 89 8.47 11.09 2.59
N SER A 90 9.78 11.27 2.33
CA SER A 90 10.49 10.79 1.14
C SER A 90 10.46 9.28 0.96
N HIS A 91 10.59 8.48 2.04
CA HIS A 91 10.50 7.03 1.97
C HIS A 91 9.08 6.59 1.60
N SER A 92 8.05 7.17 2.24
CA SER A 92 6.65 6.91 1.88
C SER A 92 6.34 7.33 0.44
N ILE A 93 6.90 8.44 -0.05
CA ILE A 93 6.76 8.87 -1.45
C ILE A 93 7.48 7.91 -2.41
N ALA A 94 8.66 7.38 -2.05
CA ALA A 94 9.39 6.43 -2.88
C ALA A 94 8.64 5.11 -3.04
N ILE A 95 8.10 4.57 -1.93
CA ILE A 95 7.22 3.40 -1.96
C ILE A 95 6.01 3.65 -2.88
N LEU A 96 5.43 4.86 -2.82
CA LEU A 96 4.31 5.24 -3.67
C LEU A 96 4.66 5.34 -5.14
N ALA A 97 5.79 5.97 -5.47
CA ALA A 97 6.24 6.10 -6.84
C ALA A 97 6.43 4.71 -7.48
N LEU A 98 6.90 3.73 -6.70
CA LEU A 98 7.00 2.34 -7.10
C LEU A 98 5.61 1.67 -7.21
N ALA A 99 4.69 1.99 -6.30
CA ALA A 99 3.32 1.45 -6.28
C ALA A 99 2.47 1.80 -7.51
N GLU A 100 2.75 2.94 -8.15
CA GLU A 100 2.03 3.38 -9.35
C GLU A 100 2.65 2.87 -10.66
N GLN A 101 3.83 2.25 -10.61
CA GLN A 101 4.46 1.73 -11.82
C GLN A 101 3.75 0.45 -12.30
N LYS A 102 3.24 0.49 -13.53
CA LYS A 102 2.77 -0.73 -14.23
C LYS A 102 3.92 -1.68 -14.57
N GLN A 103 5.11 -1.14 -14.76
CA GLN A 103 6.34 -1.89 -15.02
C GLN A 103 7.46 -1.44 -14.10
N LEU A 104 8.10 -2.40 -13.44
CA LEU A 104 9.32 -2.14 -12.68
C LEU A 104 10.53 -2.65 -13.46
N ASN A 105 11.50 -1.75 -13.65
CA ASN A 105 12.75 -2.04 -14.33
C ASN A 105 13.87 -2.22 -13.29
N PHE A 106 14.47 -3.39 -13.25
CA PHE A 106 15.60 -3.71 -12.40
C PHE A 106 16.87 -3.84 -13.22
N THR A 107 18.00 -3.53 -12.59
CA THR A 107 19.31 -3.81 -13.16
C THR A 107 20.10 -4.60 -12.13
N CYS A 108 20.51 -5.83 -12.48
CA CYS A 108 21.43 -6.64 -11.68
C CYS A 108 22.73 -6.79 -12.47
N GLY A 109 23.77 -6.07 -12.06
CA GLY A 109 25.01 -5.99 -12.84
C GLY A 109 24.75 -5.35 -14.20
N GLU A 110 25.01 -6.09 -15.28
CA GLU A 110 24.76 -5.65 -16.66
C GLU A 110 23.37 -6.07 -17.20
N VAL A 111 22.65 -6.93 -16.46
CA VAL A 111 21.38 -7.48 -16.92
C VAL A 111 20.22 -6.61 -16.46
N LYS A 112 19.40 -6.18 -17.41
CA LYS A 112 18.16 -5.45 -17.15
C LYS A 112 16.98 -6.42 -17.16
N PHE A 113 16.13 -6.30 -16.15
CA PHE A 113 14.87 -7.03 -16.04
C PHE A 113 13.73 -6.02 -16.04
N THR A 114 12.63 -6.37 -16.68
CA THR A 114 11.38 -5.61 -16.62
C THR A 114 10.32 -6.59 -16.14
N ILE A 115 9.58 -6.23 -15.09
CA ILE A 115 8.41 -6.99 -14.64
C ILE A 115 7.16 -6.15 -14.81
N ASP A 116 6.05 -6.79 -15.18
CA ASP A 116 4.73 -6.18 -15.16
C ASP A 116 4.10 -6.43 -13.79
N VAL A 117 3.71 -5.36 -13.09
CA VAL A 117 3.16 -5.47 -11.74
C VAL A 117 1.67 -5.74 -11.79
N ASP A 118 1.22 -6.86 -11.20
CA ASP A 118 -0.19 -7.26 -11.17
C ASP A 118 -0.89 -6.84 -9.87
N GLU A 119 -0.22 -7.04 -8.73
CA GLU A 119 -0.73 -6.67 -7.41
C GLU A 119 0.40 -6.10 -6.57
N LEU A 120 0.10 -5.13 -5.71
CA LEU A 120 1.08 -4.51 -4.85
C LEU A 120 0.54 -4.30 -3.44
N ARG A 121 1.35 -4.67 -2.45
CA ARG A 121 1.01 -4.74 -1.04
C ARG A 121 1.99 -3.91 -0.23
N THR A 122 1.47 -2.89 0.42
CA THR A 122 2.20 -2.03 1.37
C THR A 122 1.72 -2.22 2.80
N GLU A 123 0.60 -2.94 2.99
CA GLU A 123 0.04 -3.30 4.29
C GLU A 123 0.06 -4.83 4.45
N ASP A 124 0.28 -5.32 5.66
CA ASP A 124 0.41 -6.76 5.99
C ASP A 124 1.55 -7.46 5.25
N VAL A 125 2.65 -6.73 5.08
CA VAL A 125 3.92 -7.18 4.55
C VAL A 125 4.65 -7.99 5.62
N LYS A 126 4.26 -9.26 5.75
CA LYS A 126 4.91 -10.21 6.66
C LYS A 126 5.27 -11.45 5.88
N ILE A 127 6.56 -11.63 5.64
CA ILE A 127 7.11 -12.82 5.00
C ILE A 127 7.72 -13.69 6.07
N GLN A 128 7.34 -14.97 6.09
CA GLN A 128 7.97 -15.96 6.93
C GLN A 128 9.13 -16.57 6.14
N LEU A 129 10.36 -16.30 6.58
CA LEU A 129 11.53 -16.91 5.96
C LEU A 129 11.79 -18.26 6.64
N THR A 130 11.61 -19.35 5.91
CA THR A 130 11.93 -20.70 6.37
C THR A 130 13.40 -21.01 6.04
N ASN A 131 14.32 -20.33 6.73
CA ASN A 131 15.73 -20.69 6.66
C ASN A 131 16.20 -21.11 8.06
N ARG A 132 16.51 -22.40 8.21
CA ARG A 132 17.22 -23.03 9.35
C ARG A 132 16.49 -23.09 10.70
N ASP A 133 15.36 -23.80 10.77
CA ASP A 133 14.70 -24.24 12.02
C ASP A 133 14.29 -23.12 13.01
N THR A 134 14.47 -21.86 12.65
CA THR A 134 14.03 -20.66 13.37
C THR A 134 13.04 -19.89 12.50
N PHE A 135 11.86 -19.60 13.05
CA PHE A 135 10.84 -18.81 12.37
C PHE A 135 11.13 -17.33 12.53
N ASP A 136 11.96 -16.77 11.66
CA ASP A 136 12.16 -15.33 11.59
C ASP A 136 11.19 -14.70 10.59
N TYR A 137 10.50 -13.66 11.06
CA TYR A 137 9.57 -12.90 10.25
C TYR A 137 10.28 -11.67 9.69
N TYR A 138 10.25 -11.53 8.38
CA TYR A 138 10.72 -10.35 7.67
C TYR A 138 9.52 -9.46 7.33
N TYR A 139 9.67 -8.16 7.58
CA TYR A 139 8.67 -7.14 7.29
C TYR A 139 9.21 -6.23 6.19
N PRO A 140 9.02 -6.57 4.90
CA PRO A 140 9.41 -5.69 3.81
C PRO A 140 8.54 -4.43 3.80
N ASP A 141 9.00 -3.37 3.14
CA ASP A 141 8.23 -2.13 2.98
C ASP A 141 7.17 -2.25 1.87
N LEU A 142 7.42 -3.15 0.91
CA LEU A 142 6.59 -3.37 -0.27
C LEU A 142 6.70 -4.83 -0.72
N ILE A 143 5.58 -5.46 -1.05
CA ILE A 143 5.53 -6.74 -1.77
C ILE A 143 4.77 -6.52 -3.07
N CYS A 144 5.35 -6.87 -4.21
CA CYS A 144 4.64 -6.91 -5.48
C CYS A 144 4.46 -8.36 -5.96
N GLN A 145 3.33 -8.62 -6.57
CA GLN A 145 3.07 -9.83 -7.33
C GLN A 145 3.11 -9.51 -8.83
N PHE A 146 3.68 -10.42 -9.61
CA PHE A 146 3.86 -10.27 -11.03
C PHE A 146 3.75 -11.63 -11.73
N SER A 147 3.12 -11.65 -12.89
CA SER A 147 2.94 -12.83 -13.75
C SER A 147 3.81 -12.77 -15.00
N SER A 148 4.35 -11.60 -15.32
CA SER A 148 5.19 -11.37 -16.50
C SER A 148 6.50 -10.68 -16.11
N PRO A 149 7.66 -11.16 -16.62
CA PRO A 149 7.82 -12.28 -17.56
C PRO A 149 7.73 -13.64 -16.86
N GLN A 150 7.11 -14.61 -17.54
CA GLN A 150 6.78 -15.93 -16.99
C GLN A 150 8.00 -16.69 -16.45
N ASP A 151 9.15 -16.57 -17.12
CA ASP A 151 10.41 -17.20 -16.69
C ASP A 151 10.89 -16.71 -15.32
N LEU A 152 10.64 -15.45 -14.99
CA LEU A 152 10.94 -14.88 -13.67
C LEU A 152 9.85 -15.22 -12.67
N ALA A 153 8.58 -15.18 -13.09
CA ALA A 153 7.46 -15.54 -12.23
C ALA A 153 7.57 -16.99 -11.74
N GLU A 154 7.94 -17.94 -12.60
CA GLU A 154 8.16 -19.34 -12.21
C GLU A 154 9.37 -19.53 -11.28
N LYS A 155 10.45 -18.75 -11.48
CA LYS A 155 11.65 -18.83 -10.63
C LYS A 155 11.46 -18.19 -9.26
N TRP A 156 10.69 -17.12 -9.17
CA TRP A 156 10.53 -16.32 -7.96
C TRP A 156 9.18 -16.57 -7.26
N GLY A 157 8.39 -17.51 -7.76
CA GLY A 157 7.08 -17.86 -7.20
C GLY A 157 6.02 -16.77 -7.41
N GLY A 158 6.24 -15.87 -8.38
CA GLY A 158 5.34 -14.75 -8.68
C GLY A 158 5.34 -13.63 -7.65
N GLU A 159 6.25 -13.64 -6.67
CA GLU A 159 6.33 -12.63 -5.61
C GLU A 159 7.72 -11.98 -5.55
N SER A 160 7.76 -10.68 -5.23
CA SER A 160 9.00 -9.96 -4.97
C SER A 160 8.80 -8.99 -3.82
N SER A 161 9.78 -8.96 -2.92
CA SER A 161 9.76 -8.12 -1.71
C SER A 161 10.87 -7.09 -1.76
N PHE A 162 10.55 -5.85 -1.45
CA PHE A 162 11.51 -4.77 -1.28
C PHE A 162 11.61 -4.41 0.19
N GLY A 163 12.82 -4.26 0.69
CA GLY A 163 13.07 -3.62 1.97
C GLY A 163 14.42 -2.94 1.96
N SER A 164 14.52 -1.88 2.75
CA SER A 164 15.75 -1.09 2.90
C SER A 164 16.62 -1.54 4.07
#